data_AF-A0A958IL35-F1
#
_entry.id   AF-A0A958IL35-F1
#
_cell.length_a   1.000
_cell.length_b   1.000
_cell.length_c   1.000
_cell.angle_alpha   90.00
_cell.angle_beta   90.00
_cell.angle_gamma   90.00
#
_symmetry.space_group_name_H-M   'P 1'
#
loop_
_entity.id
_entity.type
_entity.pdbx_description
1 polymer ?
#
loop_
_entity_poly.entity_id
_entity_poly.type
_entity_poly.pdbx_seq_one_letter_code
_entity_poly.pdbx_strand_id
1 'polypeptide(L)'
;PGGMDNSYGIYVAQMAGLPELVVERAREVLKNLEANELTPNQTTKLGRRRDSSRSNPSQLSLFEIPKPSAVEEELRKIDLNTLSPIDALLKLKDLKEMLNKLK
;
A
#
# COMPACT_ATOMS: atom_id res chain seq x y z
N PRO A 1 -29.64 -17.03 9.90
CA PRO A 1 -28.22 -16.82 9.49
C PRO A 1 -27.73 -15.48 10.07
N GLY A 2 -27.04 -15.43 11.21
CA GLY A 2 -25.89 -16.24 11.62
C GLY A 2 -24.60 -15.47 11.36
N GLY A 3 -24.51 -14.24 11.87
CA GLY A 3 -23.29 -13.43 11.89
C GLY A 3 -22.69 -13.48 13.29
N MET A 4 -21.47 -13.97 13.40
CA MET A 4 -20.70 -13.95 14.64
C MET A 4 -20.11 -12.56 14.84
N ASP A 5 -20.04 -12.10 16.09
CA ASP A 5 -19.37 -10.83 16.41
C ASP A 5 -17.92 -10.86 15.90
N ASN A 6 -17.53 -9.86 15.11
CA ASN A 6 -16.26 -9.77 14.38
C ASN A 6 -15.00 -9.77 15.29
N SER A 7 -15.17 -9.74 16.61
CA SER A 7 -14.11 -9.59 17.61
C SER A 7 -13.80 -10.87 18.42
N TYR A 8 -14.64 -11.90 18.37
CA TYR A 8 -14.46 -13.09 19.23
C TYR A 8 -13.22 -13.92 18.86
N GLY A 9 -12.79 -13.90 17.59
CA GLY A 9 -11.57 -14.59 17.15
C GLY A 9 -10.30 -14.06 17.80
N ILE A 10 -10.20 -12.74 18.03
CA ILE A 10 -9.06 -12.12 18.73
C ILE A 10 -9.08 -12.52 20.22
N TYR A 11 -10.27 -12.62 20.82
CA TYR A 11 -10.43 -13.03 22.20
C TYR A 11 -9.98 -14.48 22.43
N VAL A 12 -10.33 -15.40 21.53
CA VAL A 12 -9.86 -16.80 21.57
C VAL A 12 -8.35 -16.88 21.35
N ALA A 13 -7.80 -16.11 20.42
CA ALA A 13 -6.35 -16.03 20.19
C ALA A 13 -5.58 -15.58 21.44
N GLN A 14 -6.15 -14.64 22.22
CA GLN A 14 -5.57 -14.23 23.49
C GLN A 14 -5.65 -15.35 24.55
N MET A 15 -6.78 -16.05 24.67
CA MET A 15 -6.91 -17.21 25.58
C MET A 15 -6.00 -18.38 25.19
N ALA A 16 -5.71 -18.53 23.90
CA ALA A 16 -4.79 -19.53 23.37
C ALA A 16 -3.30 -19.20 23.64
N GLY A 17 -3.01 -18.04 24.25
CA GLY A 17 -1.66 -17.65 24.62
C GLY A 17 -0.80 -17.18 23.44
N LEU A 18 -1.41 -16.66 22.38
CA LEU A 18 -0.65 -16.03 21.29
C LEU A 18 0.14 -14.82 21.82
N PRO A 19 1.31 -14.50 21.23
CA PRO A 19 2.11 -13.36 21.65
C PRO A 19 1.32 -12.05 21.63
N GLU A 20 1.52 -11.21 22.65
CA GLU A 20 0.76 -9.98 22.85
C GLU A 20 0.87 -9.02 21.65
N LEU A 21 2.06 -8.94 21.04
CA LEU A 21 2.31 -8.18 19.80
C LEU A 21 1.37 -8.59 18.65
N VAL A 22 1.06 -9.89 18.52
CA VAL A 22 0.20 -10.41 17.46
C VAL A 22 -1.25 -10.06 17.73
N VAL A 23 -1.69 -10.16 19.00
CA VAL A 23 -3.05 -9.79 19.42
C VAL A 23 -3.29 -8.29 19.23
N GLU A 24 -2.32 -7.46 19.59
CA GLU A 24 -2.37 -6.01 19.42
C GLU A 24 -2.46 -5.63 17.93
N ARG A 25 -1.60 -6.22 17.09
CA ARG A 25 -1.65 -6.02 15.64
C ARG A 25 -2.99 -6.41 15.03
N ALA A 26 -3.57 -7.52 15.49
CA ALA A 26 -4.89 -7.96 15.03
C ALA A 26 -6.00 -6.96 15.40
N ARG A 27 -5.92 -6.34 16.60
CA ARG A 27 -6.87 -5.29 17.02
C ARG A 27 -6.75 -4.03 16.17
N GLU A 28 -5.53 -3.61 15.83
CA GLU A 28 -5.32 -2.46 14.93
C GLU A 28 -5.94 -2.70 13.55
N VAL A 29 -5.72 -3.88 12.98
CA VAL A 29 -6.27 -4.27 11.68
C VAL A 29 -7.80 -4.30 11.73
N LEU A 30 -8.38 -4.90 12.78
CA LEU A 30 -9.84 -4.92 12.97
C LEU A 30 -10.41 -3.50 13.05
N LYS A 31 -9.80 -2.62 13.85
CA LYS A 31 -10.22 -1.21 13.97
C LYS A 31 -10.20 -0.49 12.63
N ASN A 32 -9.18 -0.73 11.81
CA ASN A 32 -9.09 -0.14 10.46
C ASN A 32 -10.16 -0.68 9.52
N LEU A 33 -10.50 -1.98 9.63
CA LEU A 33 -11.55 -2.59 8.82
C LEU A 33 -12.94 -2.06 9.23
N GLU A 34 -13.23 -2.01 10.53
CA GLU A 34 -14.50 -1.46 11.04
C GLU A 34 -14.66 0.02 10.67
N ALA A 35 -13.58 0.82 10.75
CA ALA A 35 -13.60 2.21 10.32
C ALA A 35 -13.92 2.37 8.82
N ASN A 36 -13.45 1.46 7.98
CA ASN A 36 -13.73 1.45 6.54
C ASN A 36 -15.13 0.88 6.23
N GLU A 37 -15.62 -0.10 6.98
CA GLU A 37 -16.97 -0.65 6.83
C GLU A 37 -18.06 0.34 7.26
N LEU A 38 -17.76 1.26 8.19
CA LEU A 38 -18.64 2.36 8.57
C LEU A 38 -18.75 3.46 7.49
N THR A 39 -17.97 3.40 6.41
CA THR A 39 -18.22 4.22 5.21
C THR A 39 -19.21 3.50 4.28
N PRO A 40 -20.37 4.11 3.97
CA PRO A 40 -21.48 3.41 3.35
C PRO A 40 -21.24 3.28 1.85
N ASN A 41 -20.48 2.26 1.44
CA ASN A 41 -20.62 1.51 0.18
C ASN A 41 -19.29 0.87 -0.17
N GLN A 42 -19.10 -0.40 0.19
CA GLN A 42 -18.46 -1.35 -0.72
C GLN A 42 -18.76 -2.78 -0.28
N THR A 43 -19.58 -3.44 -1.10
CA THR A 43 -19.98 -4.83 -0.91
C THR A 43 -18.80 -5.76 -1.16
N THR A 44 -18.64 -6.70 -0.25
CA THR A 44 -17.64 -7.76 -0.25
C THR A 44 -17.72 -8.60 -1.52
N LYS A 45 -16.61 -8.73 -2.25
CA LYS A 45 -16.44 -9.80 -3.25
C LYS A 45 -15.05 -10.40 -3.14
N LEU A 46 -14.93 -11.37 -2.22
CA LEU A 46 -13.94 -12.42 -2.31
C LEU A 46 -14.18 -13.24 -3.59
N GLY A 47 -13.10 -13.51 -4.32
CA GLY A 47 -13.00 -14.61 -5.27
C GLY A 47 -13.61 -14.36 -6.65
N ARG A 48 -12.75 -14.02 -7.63
CA ARG A 48 -12.86 -14.54 -9.00
C ARG A 48 -11.61 -14.24 -9.83
N ARG A 49 -10.81 -15.28 -10.09
CA ARG A 49 -9.97 -15.36 -11.28
C ARG A 49 -10.89 -15.64 -12.48
N ARG A 50 -10.95 -14.73 -13.46
CA ARG A 50 -10.87 -14.98 -14.91
C ARG A 50 -11.25 -13.74 -15.71
N ASP A 51 -10.23 -13.25 -16.40
CA ASP A 51 -10.17 -12.92 -17.83
C ASP A 51 -11.09 -11.85 -18.45
N SER A 52 -10.41 -11.07 -19.28
CA SER A 52 -10.86 -10.30 -20.44
C SER A 52 -11.63 -9.00 -20.22
N SER A 53 -10.94 -7.92 -20.62
CA SER A 53 -11.43 -6.85 -21.50
C SER A 53 -12.79 -6.24 -21.14
N ARG A 54 -12.74 -5.05 -20.53
CA ARG A 54 -13.49 -3.88 -20.98
C ARG A 54 -13.04 -2.62 -20.24
N SER A 55 -12.60 -1.67 -21.05
CA SER A 55 -12.40 -0.25 -20.72
C SER A 55 -13.57 0.31 -19.91
N ASN A 56 -13.29 0.81 -18.71
CA ASN A 56 -13.99 1.93 -18.09
C ASN A 56 -12.94 2.90 -17.52
N PRO A 57 -13.04 4.21 -17.79
CA PRO A 57 -12.16 5.21 -17.18
C PRO A 57 -12.62 5.44 -15.73
N SER A 58 -11.68 5.71 -14.81
CA SER A 58 -11.87 6.07 -13.39
C SER A 58 -12.03 4.97 -12.34
N GLN A 59 -11.51 3.76 -12.56
CA GLN A 59 -11.19 2.84 -11.46
C GLN A 59 -9.72 2.99 -11.07
N LEU A 60 -9.42 3.73 -9.99
CA LEU A 60 -8.09 3.74 -9.39
C LEU A 60 -7.80 2.35 -8.84
N SER A 61 -6.73 1.72 -9.32
CA SER A 61 -6.36 0.37 -8.94
C SER A 61 -5.97 0.32 -7.47
N LEU A 62 -6.70 -0.45 -6.65
CA LEU A 62 -6.34 -0.72 -5.24
C LEU A 62 -4.99 -1.44 -5.08
N PHE A 63 -4.40 -1.93 -6.17
CA PHE A 63 -3.08 -2.56 -6.21
C PHE A 63 -2.14 -1.84 -7.18
N GLU A 64 -2.37 -0.57 -7.49
CA GLU A 64 -1.33 0.23 -8.10
C GLU A 64 -0.20 0.35 -7.09
N ILE A 65 0.82 -0.50 -7.27
CA ILE A 65 2.19 -0.13 -6.93
C ILE A 65 2.33 1.29 -7.49
N PRO A 66 2.56 2.32 -6.65
CA PRO A 66 2.69 3.68 -7.15
C PRO A 66 3.68 3.61 -8.31
N LYS A 67 3.24 4.02 -9.51
CA LYS A 67 4.12 4.02 -10.67
C LYS A 67 5.35 4.80 -10.24
N PRO A 68 6.55 4.21 -10.33
CA PRO A 68 7.73 4.89 -9.86
C PRO A 68 7.79 6.24 -10.54
N SER A 69 7.97 7.30 -9.76
CA SER A 69 8.12 8.63 -10.35
C SER A 69 9.31 8.57 -11.30
N ALA A 70 9.29 9.37 -12.38
CA ALA A 70 10.43 9.46 -13.30
C ALA A 70 11.76 9.71 -12.55
N VAL A 71 11.67 10.40 -11.40
CA VAL A 71 12.80 10.64 -10.48
C VAL A 71 13.29 9.35 -9.79
N GLU A 72 12.39 8.45 -9.38
CA GLU A 72 12.75 7.18 -8.73
C GLU A 72 13.42 6.20 -9.70
N GLU A 73 12.99 6.19 -10.96
CA GLU A 73 13.65 5.38 -11.99
C GLU A 73 15.07 5.89 -12.29
N GLU A 74 15.25 7.20 -12.38
CA GLU A 74 16.58 7.79 -12.58
C GLU A 74 17.50 7.54 -11.39
N LEU A 75 16.99 7.62 -10.15
CA LEU A 75 17.75 7.28 -8.96
C LEU A 75 18.23 5.83 -8.94
N ARG A 76 17.42 4.87 -9.42
CA ARG A 76 17.82 3.45 -9.49
C ARG A 76 18.97 3.18 -10.47
N LYS A 77 19.16 4.03 -11.47
CA LYS A 77 20.21 3.87 -12.49
C LYS A 77 21.54 4.49 -12.08
N ILE A 78 21.58 5.29 -11.01
CA ILE A 78 22.79 5.96 -10.56
C ILE A 78 23.70 4.95 -9.86
N ASP A 79 24.90 4.75 -10.42
CA ASP A 79 25.97 4.02 -9.75
C ASP A 79 26.86 4.99 -8.98
N LEU A 80 26.88 4.83 -7.65
CA LEU A 80 27.68 5.66 -6.75
C LEU A 80 29.18 5.39 -6.86
N ASN A 81 29.59 4.22 -7.35
CA ASN A 81 31.01 3.82 -7.40
C ASN A 81 31.77 4.48 -8.56
N THR A 82 31.06 4.90 -9.59
CA THR A 82 31.64 5.52 -10.80
C THR A 82 31.47 7.04 -10.85
N LEU A 83 30.70 7.60 -9.91
CA LEU A 83 30.32 9.02 -9.95
C LEU A 83 31.41 9.89 -9.31
N SER A 84 31.86 10.92 -10.03
CA SER A 84 32.67 11.99 -9.44
C SER A 84 31.81 12.84 -8.50
N PRO A 85 32.38 13.40 -7.40
CA PRO A 85 31.64 14.30 -6.51
C PRO A 85 30.97 15.47 -7.24
N ILE A 86 31.61 16.00 -8.30
CA ILE A 86 31.05 17.10 -9.10
C ILE A 86 29.81 16.65 -9.89
N ASP A 87 29.86 15.44 -10.46
CA ASP A 87 28.79 14.87 -11.26
C ASP A 87 27.61 14.45 -10.38
N ALA A 88 27.89 14.00 -9.16
CA ALA A 88 26.87 13.73 -8.15
C ALA A 88 26.04 14.97 -7.85
N LEU A 89 26.69 16.11 -7.61
CA LEU A 89 26.01 17.37 -7.32
C LEU A 89 25.16 17.87 -8.50
N LEU A 90 25.67 17.72 -9.73
CA LEU A 90 24.93 18.06 -10.95
C LEU A 90 23.68 17.18 -11.11
N LYS A 91 23.83 15.86 -11.00
CA LYS A 91 22.71 14.90 -11.04
C LYS A 91 21.66 15.20 -9.97
N LEU A 92 22.08 15.53 -8.76
CA LEU A 92 21.18 15.83 -7.63
C LEU A 92 20.39 17.14 -7.87
N LYS A 93 21.03 18.14 -8.47
CA LYS A 93 20.36 19.37 -8.90
C LYS A 93 19.26 19.07 -9.92
N ASP A 94 19.58 18.29 -10.95
CA ASP A 94 18.62 17.95 -12.02
C ASP A 94 17.41 17.18 -11.46
N LEU A 95 17.64 16.20 -10.58
CA LEU A 95 16.58 15.45 -9.90
C LEU A 95 15.67 16.36 -9.05
N LYS A 96 16.24 17.37 -8.38
CA LYS A 96 15.48 18.35 -7.60
C LYS A 96 14.63 19.26 -8.49
N GLU A 97 15.14 19.67 -9.65
CA GLU A 97 14.34 20.42 -10.63
C GLU A 97 13.19 19.59 -11.20
N MET A 98 13.43 18.31 -11.50
CA MET A 98 12.38 17.39 -11.95
C MET A 98 11.26 17.24 -10.91
N LEU A 99 11.61 17.09 -9.62
CA LEU A 99 10.64 17.01 -8.53
C LEU A 99 9.79 18.28 -8.40
N ASN A 100 10.39 19.46 -8.58
CA ASN A 100 9.68 20.74 -8.47
C ASN A 100 8.78 21.04 -9.68
N LYS A 101 9.10 20.53 -10.88
CA LYS A 101 8.25 20.66 -12.08
C LYS A 101 7.04 19.72 -12.08
N LEU A 102 7.06 18.68 -11.25
CA LEU A 102 5.98 17.70 -11.09
C LEU A 102 4.94 18.10 -10.04
N LYS A 103 5.16 19.21 -9.32
CA LYS A 103 4.17 19.88 -8.46
C LYS A 103 3.34 20.88 -9.26
#